data_AF-A0A151JUA5-F1
#
_entry.id   AF-A0A151JUA5-F1
#
_cell.length_a   1.000
_cell.length_b   1.000
_cell.length_c   1.000
_cell.angle_alpha   90.00
_cell.angle_beta   90.00
_cell.angle_gamma   90.00
#
_symmetry.space_group_name_H-M   'P 1'
#
loop_
_entity.id
_entity.type
_entity.pdbx_description
1 polymer ?
#
loop_
_entity_poly.entity_id
_entity_poly.type
_entity_poly.pdbx_seq_one_letter_code
_entity_poly.pdbx_strand_id
1 'polypeptide(L)'
;MSYLAGGRLNVGLIQEQARNRLLCLLEKCDGPKAIIWDQSLAGPIGLVAKYNLLEEYGVVKMYPLYGGTLTIPPNIANVIFISRPQLELMDLIAENVHGEEGKRPRKEFHLFFVPRKSLLCQKKLQNRGVFGSFTLIEEFKCDLFPFDNDLLSMELSGSFKEFHLENDPTCLYQVAQAIQGLQKLYGKISKVTGRGPAASKVWELLERLNREEEDNKSHPASSIAIEHLLLLDRSVDLLSPLVTQLTYEGLIDEIYGIKYNTVQLPARKFHDSDDSPTAMSLNEKEQIILNSGEELFAEIRDKNFNGVGPVLSKKAKVISSQFDERHGDKSVQEIKQFVARLPHMLATKQSLARHTTIAEMIKEVTDSSSFLESLQVEQELLNCIDTDKPNAYIEDMIAQQQPLLKILRLLCIQSLTNSGLKPKLLDYYKREIIHTYGYQYLPTILNLEKAGLLKQQQSVRQYAVLRKALRLTVEDESEVTPKDISYVHSIYAPLSVRLAEQLVQPNGWQGLNDMIGLLPGPTVSSIPYSVLLSTRRNSITSEDSSSEPPKLILVFFIGGCTFAEISALRFLSQQEELNVEFVVATTRLINGNTFLTSLMEDLERT
;
A
#
# COMPACT_ATOMS: atom_id res chain seq x y z
N MET A 1 -9.19 21.73 -6.33
CA MET A 1 -8.67 20.68 -7.23
C MET A 1 -8.82 19.34 -6.56
N SER A 2 -8.98 18.25 -7.31
CA SER A 2 -8.95 16.90 -6.72
C SER A 2 -7.62 16.69 -6.02
N TYR A 3 -7.61 16.09 -4.81
CA TYR A 3 -6.38 15.82 -4.07
C TYR A 3 -5.39 15.00 -4.90
N LEU A 4 -5.88 14.13 -5.79
CA LEU A 4 -5.11 13.30 -6.73
C LEU A 4 -4.32 14.08 -7.81
N ALA A 5 -4.55 15.39 -7.96
CA ALA A 5 -3.83 16.24 -8.91
C ALA A 5 -2.85 17.21 -8.21
N GLY A 6 -2.51 16.93 -6.94
CA GLY A 6 -1.65 17.79 -6.14
C GLY A 6 -0.14 17.69 -6.41
N GLY A 7 0.33 16.61 -7.04
CA GLY A 7 1.74 16.40 -7.41
C GLY A 7 2.05 16.74 -8.87
N ARG A 8 3.31 16.56 -9.30
CA ARG A 8 3.73 16.78 -10.70
C ARG A 8 3.08 15.76 -11.65
N LEU A 9 2.83 14.55 -11.18
CA LEU A 9 2.03 13.54 -11.89
C LEU A 9 0.55 13.73 -11.55
N ASN A 10 -0.29 13.97 -12.57
CA ASN A 10 -1.74 14.02 -12.35
C ASN A 10 -2.33 12.60 -12.24
N VAL A 11 -2.27 12.00 -11.05
CA VAL A 11 -2.83 10.68 -10.74
C VAL A 11 -4.34 10.60 -11.00
N GLY A 12 -5.04 11.74 -10.98
CA GLY A 12 -6.46 11.83 -11.33
C GLY A 12 -6.81 11.23 -12.70
N LEU A 13 -5.88 11.25 -13.67
CA LEU A 13 -6.10 10.64 -14.99
C LEU A 13 -6.27 9.11 -14.93
N ILE A 14 -5.62 8.44 -13.98
CA ILE A 14 -5.78 7.00 -13.76
C ILE A 14 -7.17 6.70 -13.21
N GLN A 15 -7.62 7.51 -12.24
CA GLN A 15 -8.97 7.41 -11.69
C GLN A 15 -10.03 7.59 -12.78
N GLU A 16 -9.88 8.63 -13.60
CA GLU A 16 -10.80 8.96 -14.68
C GLU A 16 -10.84 7.85 -15.74
N GLN A 17 -9.68 7.35 -16.18
CA GLN A 17 -9.62 6.27 -17.16
C GLN A 17 -10.29 4.98 -16.63
N ALA A 18 -10.01 4.59 -15.38
CA ALA A 18 -10.65 3.42 -14.77
C ALA A 18 -12.16 3.61 -14.62
N ARG A 19 -12.60 4.80 -14.19
CA ARG A 19 -14.02 5.14 -14.06
C ARG A 19 -14.73 5.04 -15.42
N ASN A 20 -14.21 5.68 -16.45
CA ASN A 20 -14.82 5.66 -17.78
C ASN A 20 -14.92 4.24 -18.36
N ARG A 21 -13.90 3.40 -18.13
CA ARG A 21 -13.94 1.98 -18.51
C ARG A 21 -15.04 1.20 -17.78
N LEU A 22 -15.19 1.40 -16.47
CA LEU A 22 -16.25 0.76 -15.70
C LEU A 22 -17.64 1.18 -16.20
N LEU A 23 -17.85 2.49 -16.37
CA LEU A 23 -19.13 3.02 -16.83
C LEU A 23 -19.50 2.51 -18.22
N CYS A 24 -18.55 2.47 -19.16
CA CYS A 24 -18.75 1.90 -20.48
C CYS A 24 -19.15 0.42 -20.45
N LEU A 25 -18.63 -0.38 -19.49
CA LEU A 25 -19.08 -1.76 -19.31
C LEU A 25 -20.51 -1.85 -18.76
N LEU A 26 -20.88 -0.95 -17.84
CA LEU A 26 -22.24 -0.90 -17.30
C LEU A 26 -23.26 -0.46 -18.35
N GLU A 27 -22.90 0.45 -19.25
CA GLU A 27 -23.74 0.88 -20.38
C GLU A 27 -24.09 -0.27 -21.33
N LYS A 28 -23.27 -1.32 -21.42
CA LYS A 28 -23.58 -2.51 -22.25
C LYS A 28 -24.72 -3.38 -21.68
N CYS A 29 -25.14 -3.16 -20.43
CA CYS A 29 -26.15 -3.94 -19.74
C CYS A 29 -27.43 -3.11 -19.56
N ASP A 30 -28.34 -3.13 -20.53
CA ASP A 30 -29.55 -2.29 -20.49
C ASP A 30 -30.53 -2.67 -19.38
N GLY A 31 -31.02 -1.67 -18.64
CA GLY A 31 -31.99 -1.84 -17.55
C GLY A 31 -31.40 -1.93 -16.15
N PRO A 32 -32.22 -2.24 -15.12
CA PRO A 32 -31.81 -2.25 -13.72
C PRO A 32 -30.81 -3.38 -13.41
N LYS A 33 -29.76 -3.07 -12.65
CA LYS A 33 -28.59 -3.93 -12.41
C LYS A 33 -28.38 -4.21 -10.93
N ALA A 34 -27.96 -5.44 -10.62
CA ALA A 34 -27.25 -5.76 -9.38
C ALA A 34 -25.79 -6.05 -9.71
N ILE A 35 -24.86 -5.48 -8.96
CA ILE A 35 -23.43 -5.84 -9.05
C ILE A 35 -23.09 -6.79 -7.91
N ILE A 36 -22.39 -7.87 -8.23
CA ILE A 36 -21.84 -8.83 -7.28
C ILE A 36 -20.31 -8.70 -7.31
N TRP A 37 -19.74 -8.24 -6.21
CA TRP A 37 -18.33 -7.92 -6.07
C TRP A 37 -17.56 -9.06 -5.42
N ASP A 38 -16.50 -9.51 -6.07
CA ASP A 38 -15.36 -10.07 -5.36
C ASP A 38 -14.99 -9.14 -4.19
N GLN A 39 -14.92 -9.69 -2.98
CA GLN A 39 -14.69 -8.94 -1.75
C GLN A 39 -13.35 -8.18 -1.77
N SER A 40 -12.35 -8.69 -2.50
CA SER A 40 -11.06 -8.02 -2.66
C SER A 40 -11.13 -6.76 -3.53
N LEU A 41 -12.19 -6.61 -4.34
CA LEU A 41 -12.40 -5.47 -5.25
C LEU A 41 -13.42 -4.45 -4.73
N ALA A 42 -14.34 -4.88 -3.85
CA ALA A 42 -15.42 -4.03 -3.33
C ALA A 42 -14.89 -2.75 -2.64
N GLY A 43 -13.77 -2.83 -1.94
CA GLY A 43 -13.10 -1.69 -1.32
C GLY A 43 -12.35 -0.81 -2.32
N PRO A 44 -11.36 -1.35 -3.06
CA PRO A 44 -10.55 -0.57 -4.00
C PRO A 44 -11.37 0.15 -5.07
N ILE A 45 -12.48 -0.42 -5.54
CA ILE A 45 -13.33 0.24 -6.53
C ILE A 45 -13.97 1.53 -6.00
N GLY A 46 -14.15 1.65 -4.68
CA GLY A 46 -14.61 2.88 -4.04
C GLY A 46 -13.64 4.05 -4.22
N LEU A 47 -12.39 3.80 -4.62
CA LEU A 47 -11.41 4.82 -5.02
C LEU A 47 -11.59 5.26 -6.48
N VAL A 48 -12.33 4.51 -7.30
CA VAL A 48 -12.57 4.79 -8.72
C VAL A 48 -13.93 5.44 -8.93
N ALA A 49 -14.99 4.81 -8.41
CA ALA A 49 -16.37 5.24 -8.57
C ALA A 49 -17.16 5.05 -7.26
N LYS A 50 -17.92 6.08 -6.88
CA LYS A 50 -18.81 6.04 -5.72
C LYS A 50 -20.19 5.53 -6.13
N TYR A 51 -20.95 5.00 -5.16
CA TYR A 51 -22.26 4.40 -5.42
C TYR A 51 -23.24 5.33 -6.14
N ASN A 52 -23.31 6.61 -5.74
CA ASN A 52 -24.17 7.60 -6.38
C ASN A 52 -23.94 7.71 -7.90
N LEU A 53 -22.68 7.64 -8.34
CA LEU A 53 -22.36 7.62 -9.77
C LEU A 53 -22.81 6.31 -10.43
N LEU A 54 -22.68 5.16 -9.77
CA LEU A 54 -23.11 3.88 -10.32
C LEU A 54 -24.65 3.79 -10.45
N GLU A 55 -25.37 4.44 -9.53
CA GLU A 55 -26.83 4.52 -9.53
C GLU A 55 -27.36 5.25 -10.78
N GLU A 56 -26.67 6.31 -11.23
CA GLU A 56 -26.97 7.00 -12.50
C GLU A 56 -26.89 6.07 -13.72
N TYR A 57 -26.13 4.97 -13.63
CA TYR A 57 -25.98 3.94 -14.67
C TYR A 57 -26.87 2.71 -14.40
N GLY A 58 -27.92 2.86 -13.58
CA GLY A 58 -28.93 1.85 -13.34
C GLY A 58 -28.53 0.75 -12.36
N VAL A 59 -27.48 0.94 -11.57
CA VAL A 59 -27.12 0.03 -10.47
C VAL A 59 -28.04 0.28 -9.28
N VAL A 60 -28.87 -0.71 -8.93
CA VAL A 60 -29.88 -0.61 -7.86
C VAL A 60 -29.38 -1.21 -6.55
N LYS A 61 -28.56 -2.27 -6.65
CA LYS A 61 -27.99 -2.97 -5.50
C LYS A 61 -26.59 -3.47 -5.80
N MET A 62 -25.78 -3.55 -4.74
CA MET A 62 -24.45 -4.14 -4.78
C MET A 62 -24.35 -5.17 -3.65
N TYR A 63 -23.77 -6.33 -3.96
CA TYR A 63 -23.61 -7.43 -3.03
C TYR A 63 -22.16 -7.91 -3.03
N PRO A 64 -21.61 -8.33 -1.89
CA PRO A 64 -20.41 -9.17 -1.89
C PRO A 64 -20.71 -10.55 -2.51
N LEU A 65 -19.69 -11.13 -3.15
CA LEU A 65 -19.73 -12.48 -3.69
C LEU A 65 -19.62 -13.49 -2.54
N TYR A 66 -20.64 -14.36 -2.45
CA TYR A 66 -20.69 -15.53 -1.59
C TYR A 66 -21.28 -16.70 -2.38
N GLY A 67 -20.97 -17.93 -1.98
CA GLY A 67 -21.56 -19.14 -2.58
C GLY A 67 -23.05 -19.28 -2.29
N GLY A 68 -23.71 -20.16 -3.04
CA GLY A 68 -25.14 -20.45 -2.87
C GLY A 68 -26.09 -19.53 -3.65
N THR A 69 -27.28 -19.29 -3.11
CA THR A 69 -28.38 -18.64 -3.83
C THR A 69 -28.39 -17.13 -3.66
N LEU A 70 -28.64 -16.40 -4.74
CA LEU A 70 -28.76 -14.95 -4.71
C LEU A 70 -30.14 -14.50 -4.19
N THR A 71 -30.18 -13.45 -3.38
CA THR A 71 -31.43 -12.82 -2.90
C THR A 71 -31.66 -11.48 -3.61
N ILE A 72 -31.82 -11.56 -4.93
CA ILE A 72 -31.92 -10.38 -5.80
C ILE A 72 -33.38 -9.94 -5.97
N PRO A 73 -33.68 -8.64 -5.81
CA PRO A 73 -35.02 -8.10 -6.07
C PRO A 73 -35.59 -8.47 -7.45
N PRO A 74 -36.91 -8.70 -7.56
CA PRO A 74 -37.54 -9.13 -8.81
C PRO A 74 -37.41 -8.10 -9.94
N ASN A 75 -37.36 -6.80 -9.62
CA ASN A 75 -37.23 -5.71 -10.58
C ASN A 75 -35.83 -5.58 -11.23
N ILE A 76 -34.82 -6.30 -10.75
CA ILE A 76 -33.48 -6.29 -11.35
C ILE A 76 -33.45 -7.21 -12.56
N ALA A 77 -33.01 -6.72 -13.71
CA ALA A 77 -32.92 -7.52 -14.94
C ALA A 77 -31.52 -8.14 -15.11
N ASN A 78 -30.48 -7.38 -14.77
CA ASN A 78 -29.08 -7.76 -15.01
C ASN A 78 -28.35 -8.05 -13.71
N VAL A 79 -27.58 -9.14 -13.68
CA VAL A 79 -26.69 -9.51 -12.59
C VAL A 79 -25.27 -9.52 -13.10
N ILE A 80 -24.46 -8.60 -12.61
CA ILE A 80 -23.09 -8.36 -13.09
C ILE A 80 -22.11 -8.81 -12.02
N PHE A 81 -21.38 -9.88 -12.28
CA PHE A 81 -20.26 -10.30 -11.46
C PHE A 81 -19.01 -9.50 -11.85
N ILE A 82 -18.33 -8.89 -10.88
CA ILE A 82 -17.04 -8.23 -11.09
C ILE A 82 -16.02 -8.90 -10.19
N SER A 83 -15.06 -9.59 -10.80
CA SER A 83 -14.23 -10.57 -10.08
C SER A 83 -12.81 -10.67 -10.64
N ARG A 84 -11.84 -10.93 -9.76
CA ARG A 84 -10.50 -11.33 -10.18
C ARG A 84 -10.51 -12.71 -10.85
N PRO A 85 -9.58 -13.02 -11.75
CA PRO A 85 -9.50 -14.31 -12.43
C PRO A 85 -8.94 -15.42 -11.53
N GLN A 86 -9.66 -15.75 -10.45
CA GLN A 86 -9.31 -16.83 -9.50
C GLN A 86 -10.29 -17.99 -9.63
N LEU A 87 -9.77 -19.22 -9.61
CA LEU A 87 -10.57 -20.44 -9.83
C LEU A 87 -11.63 -20.65 -8.75
N GLU A 88 -11.31 -20.35 -7.49
CA GLU A 88 -12.24 -20.46 -6.36
C GLU A 88 -13.45 -19.53 -6.51
N LEU A 89 -13.24 -18.31 -7.03
CA LEU A 89 -14.33 -17.36 -7.26
C LEU A 89 -15.26 -17.84 -8.37
N MET A 90 -14.76 -18.58 -9.36
CA MET A 90 -15.59 -19.15 -10.42
C MET A 90 -16.52 -20.24 -9.88
N ASP A 91 -16.11 -20.96 -8.82
CA ASP A 91 -16.98 -21.92 -8.15
C ASP A 91 -18.16 -21.21 -7.46
N LEU A 92 -17.91 -20.11 -6.75
CA LEU A 92 -18.95 -19.31 -6.10
C LEU A 92 -19.92 -18.67 -7.12
N ILE A 93 -19.37 -18.11 -8.20
CA ILE A 93 -20.17 -17.53 -9.29
C ILE A 93 -21.06 -18.61 -9.92
N ALA A 94 -20.53 -19.81 -10.14
CA ALA A 94 -21.33 -20.91 -10.70
C ALA A 94 -22.47 -21.33 -9.77
N GLU A 95 -22.24 -21.37 -8.45
CA GLU A 95 -23.29 -21.64 -7.46
C GLU A 95 -24.39 -20.58 -7.49
N ASN A 96 -24.02 -19.30 -7.60
CA ASN A 96 -24.96 -18.20 -7.73
C ASN A 96 -25.83 -18.30 -8.98
N VAL A 97 -25.24 -18.63 -10.13
CA VAL A 97 -25.97 -18.83 -11.38
C VAL A 97 -26.93 -20.01 -11.27
N HIS A 98 -26.47 -21.17 -10.79
CA HIS A 98 -27.33 -22.34 -10.56
C HIS A 98 -28.46 -22.05 -9.57
N GLY A 99 -28.20 -21.28 -8.51
CA GLY A 99 -29.21 -20.91 -7.51
C GLY A 99 -30.35 -20.06 -8.05
N GLU A 100 -30.17 -19.42 -9.22
CA GLU A 100 -31.19 -18.64 -9.91
C GLU A 100 -31.87 -19.39 -11.07
N GLU A 101 -31.39 -20.59 -11.43
CA GLU A 101 -32.02 -21.39 -12.48
C GLU A 101 -33.47 -21.74 -12.13
N GLY A 102 -34.37 -21.60 -13.11
CA GLY A 102 -35.80 -21.88 -12.94
C GLY A 102 -36.60 -20.81 -12.19
N LYS A 103 -35.96 -19.79 -11.58
CA LYS A 103 -36.67 -18.67 -10.94
C LYS A 103 -37.23 -17.69 -11.96
N ARG A 104 -38.32 -17.02 -11.58
CA ARG A 104 -38.94 -15.94 -12.35
C ARG A 104 -38.97 -14.64 -11.52
N PRO A 105 -38.76 -13.47 -12.13
CA PRO A 105 -38.39 -13.26 -13.54
C PRO A 105 -36.95 -13.72 -13.84
N ARG A 106 -36.70 -14.14 -15.09
CA ARG A 106 -35.36 -14.56 -15.54
C ARG A 106 -34.40 -13.37 -15.48
N LYS A 107 -33.16 -13.62 -15.06
CA LYS A 107 -32.09 -12.64 -15.00
C LYS A 107 -31.08 -12.89 -16.12
N GLU A 108 -30.49 -11.81 -16.63
CA GLU A 108 -29.34 -11.86 -17.52
C GLU A 108 -28.05 -11.78 -16.70
N PHE A 109 -27.11 -12.69 -16.97
CA PHE A 109 -25.84 -12.74 -16.23
C PHE A 109 -24.69 -12.17 -17.04
N HIS A 110 -23.82 -11.41 -16.39
CA HIS A 110 -22.61 -10.85 -16.99
C HIS A 110 -21.42 -11.04 -16.06
N LEU A 111 -20.22 -11.20 -16.62
CA LEU A 111 -18.98 -11.35 -15.87
C LEU A 111 -17.90 -10.42 -16.40
N PHE A 112 -17.44 -9.49 -15.57
CA PHE A 112 -16.33 -8.61 -15.87
C PHE A 112 -15.10 -9.02 -15.06
N PHE A 113 -14.09 -9.54 -15.73
CA PHE A 113 -12.84 -9.91 -15.11
C PHE A 113 -11.96 -8.68 -14.85
N VAL A 114 -11.36 -8.60 -13.66
CA VAL A 114 -10.42 -7.54 -13.28
C VAL A 114 -9.00 -8.11 -13.07
N PRO A 115 -7.97 -7.61 -13.77
CA PRO A 115 -8.04 -6.69 -14.90
C PRO A 115 -8.31 -7.40 -16.24
N ARG A 116 -8.16 -8.74 -16.29
CA ARG A 116 -8.12 -9.53 -17.52
C ARG A 116 -8.78 -10.89 -17.41
N LYS A 117 -9.21 -11.44 -18.55
CA LYS A 117 -9.72 -12.81 -18.66
C LYS A 117 -8.62 -13.83 -18.39
N SER A 118 -9.02 -14.97 -17.82
CA SER A 118 -8.19 -16.17 -17.67
C SER A 118 -8.83 -17.35 -18.37
N LEU A 119 -8.05 -18.02 -19.22
CA LEU A 119 -8.49 -19.23 -19.91
C LEU A 119 -8.89 -20.33 -18.91
N LEU A 120 -8.17 -20.44 -17.79
CA LEU A 120 -8.45 -21.42 -16.74
C LEU A 120 -9.79 -21.13 -16.06
N CYS A 121 -10.10 -19.85 -15.79
CA CYS A 121 -11.39 -19.45 -15.23
C CYS A 121 -12.55 -19.72 -16.18
N GLN A 122 -12.39 -19.42 -17.48
CA GLN A 122 -13.39 -19.74 -18.49
C GLN A 122 -13.63 -21.25 -18.58
N LYS A 123 -12.56 -22.05 -18.57
CA LYS A 123 -12.67 -23.51 -18.57
C LYS A 123 -13.34 -24.04 -17.31
N LYS A 124 -13.07 -23.45 -16.15
CA LYS A 124 -13.72 -23.77 -14.88
C LYS A 124 -15.22 -23.53 -14.95
N LEU A 125 -15.67 -22.38 -15.45
CA LEU A 125 -17.09 -22.08 -15.66
C LEU A 125 -17.74 -23.03 -16.69
N GLN A 126 -17.02 -23.43 -17.74
CA GLN A 126 -17.51 -24.43 -18.71
C GLN A 126 -17.71 -25.78 -18.04
N ASN A 127 -16.73 -26.24 -17.24
CA ASN A 127 -16.82 -27.50 -16.52
C ASN A 127 -17.93 -27.49 -15.46
N ARG A 128 -18.24 -26.32 -14.90
CA ARG A 128 -19.37 -26.12 -13.98
C ARG A 128 -20.72 -25.96 -14.70
N GLY A 129 -20.76 -25.96 -16.04
CA GLY A 129 -21.98 -25.90 -16.83
C GLY A 129 -22.59 -24.50 -17.05
N VAL A 130 -22.02 -23.46 -16.44
CA VAL A 130 -22.63 -22.11 -16.42
C VAL A 130 -22.08 -21.14 -17.46
N PHE A 131 -21.01 -21.50 -18.18
CA PHE A 131 -20.34 -20.56 -19.11
C PHE A 131 -21.29 -20.01 -20.19
N GLY A 132 -22.21 -20.84 -20.69
CA GLY A 132 -23.20 -20.43 -21.68
C GLY A 132 -24.35 -19.58 -21.13
N SER A 133 -24.44 -19.42 -19.81
CA SER A 133 -25.47 -18.61 -19.14
C SER A 133 -25.12 -17.12 -19.09
N PHE A 134 -23.86 -16.75 -19.40
CA PHE A 134 -23.41 -15.36 -19.42
C PHE A 134 -23.65 -14.72 -20.79
N THR A 135 -24.36 -13.60 -20.79
CA THR A 135 -24.63 -12.78 -21.97
C THR A 135 -23.41 -11.95 -22.36
N LEU A 136 -22.65 -11.45 -21.36
CA LEU A 136 -21.39 -10.76 -21.57
C LEU A 136 -20.30 -11.33 -20.66
N ILE A 137 -19.14 -11.61 -21.24
CA ILE A 137 -17.89 -11.87 -20.49
C ILE A 137 -16.85 -10.89 -21.01
N GLU A 138 -16.45 -9.92 -20.18
CA GLU A 138 -15.58 -8.80 -20.58
C GLU A 138 -14.40 -8.59 -19.63
N GLU A 139 -13.47 -7.73 -20.03
CA GLU A 139 -12.34 -7.30 -19.21
C GLU A 139 -12.55 -5.88 -18.72
N PHE A 140 -12.47 -5.68 -17.41
CA PHE A 140 -12.35 -4.36 -16.82
C PHE A 140 -10.89 -4.09 -16.50
N LYS A 141 -10.18 -3.49 -17.46
CA LYS A 141 -8.74 -3.17 -17.36
C LYS A 141 -8.51 -2.07 -16.32
N CYS A 142 -8.38 -2.45 -15.06
CA CYS A 142 -8.11 -1.60 -13.92
C CYS A 142 -7.00 -2.23 -13.07
N ASP A 143 -5.76 -1.91 -13.41
CA ASP A 143 -4.59 -2.50 -12.76
C ASP A 143 -4.14 -1.74 -11.50
N LEU A 144 -4.32 -0.41 -11.48
CA LEU A 144 -3.89 0.48 -10.39
C LEU A 144 -5.05 1.30 -9.85
N PHE A 145 -5.20 1.29 -8.53
CA PHE A 145 -6.11 2.14 -7.78
C PHE A 145 -5.37 3.36 -7.22
N PRO A 146 -5.88 4.59 -7.43
CA PRO A 146 -5.27 5.81 -6.93
C PRO A 146 -5.63 6.04 -5.46
N PHE A 147 -4.65 5.87 -4.59
CA PHE A 147 -4.79 6.12 -3.15
C PHE A 147 -4.50 7.59 -2.82
N ASP A 148 -3.49 8.19 -3.44
CA ASP A 148 -3.17 9.60 -3.23
C ASP A 148 -2.53 10.22 -4.49
N ASN A 149 -2.13 11.49 -4.44
CA ASN A 149 -1.45 12.19 -5.53
C ASN A 149 -0.07 11.62 -5.89
N ASP A 150 0.49 10.81 -5.00
CA ASP A 150 1.80 10.18 -5.14
C ASP A 150 1.75 8.66 -4.87
N LEU A 151 0.55 8.06 -4.75
CA LEU A 151 0.40 6.67 -4.32
C LEU A 151 -0.62 5.89 -5.15
N LEU A 152 -0.15 4.78 -5.73
CA LEU A 152 -0.90 3.84 -6.54
C LEU A 152 -0.73 2.42 -5.97
N SER A 153 -1.80 1.63 -5.90
CA SER A 153 -1.74 0.22 -5.49
C SER A 153 -2.56 -0.67 -6.40
N MET A 154 -2.07 -1.89 -6.65
CA MET A 154 -2.85 -2.94 -7.35
C MET A 154 -3.77 -3.71 -6.41
N GLU A 155 -3.58 -3.58 -5.10
CA GLU A 155 -4.31 -4.30 -4.04
C GLU A 155 -4.28 -5.83 -4.20
N LEU A 156 -3.14 -6.40 -4.58
CA LEU A 156 -2.90 -7.84 -4.76
C LEU A 156 -2.34 -8.48 -3.47
N SER A 157 -3.22 -9.01 -2.62
CA SER A 157 -2.90 -9.60 -1.32
C SER A 157 -1.91 -10.77 -1.35
N GLY A 158 -1.93 -11.58 -2.40
CA GLY A 158 -1.07 -12.76 -2.52
C GLY A 158 0.27 -12.51 -3.21
N SER A 159 0.53 -11.30 -3.73
CA SER A 159 1.61 -11.08 -4.71
C SER A 159 3.00 -11.56 -4.28
N PHE A 160 3.38 -11.41 -3.01
CA PHE A 160 4.63 -11.94 -2.48
C PHE A 160 4.60 -13.47 -2.34
N LYS A 161 3.54 -14.03 -1.74
CA LYS A 161 3.37 -15.48 -1.54
C LYS A 161 3.35 -16.22 -2.88
N GLU A 162 2.53 -15.76 -3.81
CA GLU A 162 2.37 -16.33 -5.16
C GLU A 162 3.73 -16.51 -5.83
N PHE A 163 4.54 -15.44 -5.89
CA PHE A 163 5.82 -15.52 -6.59
C PHE A 163 6.91 -16.22 -5.79
N HIS A 164 7.12 -15.85 -4.52
CA HIS A 164 8.28 -16.30 -3.74
C HIS A 164 8.08 -17.64 -3.02
N LEU A 165 6.84 -18.08 -2.79
CA LEU A 165 6.53 -19.37 -2.16
C LEU A 165 5.91 -20.38 -3.12
N GLU A 166 5.00 -19.92 -3.99
CA GLU A 166 4.22 -20.80 -4.87
C GLU A 166 4.79 -20.88 -6.29
N ASN A 167 5.77 -20.03 -6.62
CA ASN A 167 6.38 -19.90 -7.95
C ASN A 167 5.36 -19.54 -9.06
N ASP A 168 4.32 -18.79 -8.71
CA ASP A 168 3.34 -18.23 -9.64
C ASP A 168 3.74 -16.79 -10.04
N PRO A 169 4.16 -16.55 -11.30
CA PRO A 169 4.56 -15.22 -11.78
C PRO A 169 3.38 -14.38 -12.29
N THR A 170 2.13 -14.80 -12.08
CA THR A 170 0.93 -14.11 -12.61
C THR A 170 0.89 -12.63 -12.23
N CYS A 171 1.21 -12.30 -10.98
CA CYS A 171 1.23 -10.92 -10.50
C CYS A 171 2.29 -10.06 -11.22
N LEU A 172 3.43 -10.64 -11.62
CA LEU A 172 4.52 -9.92 -12.29
C LEU A 172 4.13 -9.47 -13.69
N TYR A 173 3.36 -10.30 -14.40
CA TYR A 173 2.79 -9.89 -15.69
C TYR A 173 1.81 -8.73 -15.53
N GLN A 174 0.97 -8.76 -14.49
CA GLN A 174 0.05 -7.65 -14.21
C GLN A 174 0.80 -6.36 -13.85
N VAL A 175 1.90 -6.44 -13.08
CA VAL A 175 2.78 -5.29 -12.81
C VAL A 175 3.33 -4.70 -14.11
N ALA A 176 3.83 -5.55 -15.03
CA ALA A 176 4.34 -5.09 -16.32
C ALA A 176 3.25 -4.40 -17.16
N GLN A 177 2.01 -4.92 -17.16
CA GLN A 177 0.86 -4.28 -17.82
C GLN A 177 0.49 -2.95 -17.18
N ALA A 178 0.51 -2.85 -15.85
CA ALA A 178 0.26 -1.62 -15.12
C ALA A 178 1.27 -0.53 -15.52
N ILE A 179 2.56 -0.86 -15.56
CA ILE A 179 3.63 0.06 -15.98
C ILE A 179 3.45 0.46 -17.46
N GLN A 180 3.12 -0.48 -18.34
CA GLN A 180 2.80 -0.17 -19.74
C GLN A 180 1.60 0.79 -19.83
N GLY A 181 0.57 0.59 -19.00
CA GLY A 181 -0.59 1.49 -18.91
C GLY A 181 -0.19 2.91 -18.50
N LEU A 182 0.70 3.04 -17.50
CA LEU A 182 1.27 4.33 -17.10
C LEU A 182 2.07 4.96 -18.26
N GLN A 183 2.88 4.19 -19.00
CA GLN A 183 3.60 4.70 -20.16
C GLN A 183 2.67 5.22 -21.27
N LYS A 184 1.48 4.64 -21.44
CA LYS A 184 0.50 5.13 -22.42
C LYS A 184 -0.15 6.44 -21.98
N LEU A 185 -0.33 6.64 -20.68
CA LEU A 185 -0.90 7.88 -20.13
C LEU A 185 0.12 9.01 -20.03
N TYR A 186 1.34 8.70 -19.58
CA TYR A 186 2.35 9.69 -19.20
C TYR A 186 3.62 9.65 -20.07
N GLY A 187 3.65 8.83 -21.11
CA GLY A 187 4.81 8.70 -21.99
C GLY A 187 5.82 7.63 -21.53
N LYS A 188 6.69 7.21 -22.47
CA LYS A 188 7.65 6.13 -22.26
C LYS A 188 8.70 6.50 -21.21
N ILE A 189 8.91 5.61 -20.25
CA ILE A 189 9.95 5.77 -19.22
C ILE A 189 11.29 5.38 -19.83
N SER A 190 12.25 6.28 -19.79
CA SER A 190 13.53 6.10 -20.50
C SER A 190 14.59 5.38 -19.67
N LYS A 191 14.63 5.62 -18.36
CA LYS A 191 15.65 5.06 -17.46
C LYS A 191 15.02 4.08 -16.49
N VAL A 192 15.63 2.90 -16.36
CA VAL A 192 15.17 1.88 -15.42
C VAL A 192 16.31 1.36 -14.58
N THR A 193 16.09 1.32 -13.28
CA THR A 193 16.95 0.66 -12.30
C THR A 193 16.09 -0.29 -11.48
N GLY A 194 16.65 -1.40 -11.03
CA GLY A 194 15.91 -2.26 -10.12
C GLY A 194 16.75 -3.33 -9.48
N ARG A 195 16.19 -3.98 -8.46
CA ARG A 195 16.83 -5.06 -7.74
C ARG A 195 15.84 -6.15 -7.37
N GLY A 196 16.27 -7.40 -7.56
CA GLY A 196 15.57 -8.59 -7.13
C GLY A 196 14.96 -9.42 -8.27
N PRO A 197 14.63 -10.70 -8.01
CA PRO A 197 14.14 -11.61 -9.05
C PRO A 197 12.81 -11.14 -9.67
N ALA A 198 11.87 -10.63 -8.87
CA ALA A 198 10.60 -10.10 -9.36
C ALA A 198 10.81 -8.86 -10.24
N ALA A 199 11.67 -7.93 -9.80
CA ALA A 199 12.02 -6.72 -10.56
C ALA A 199 12.62 -7.05 -11.93
N SER A 200 13.55 -8.01 -11.98
CA SER A 200 14.14 -8.46 -13.24
C SER A 200 13.13 -9.12 -14.16
N LYS A 201 12.21 -9.92 -13.62
CA LYS A 201 11.19 -10.57 -14.45
C LYS A 201 10.15 -9.59 -14.97
N VAL A 202 9.73 -8.63 -14.15
CA VAL A 202 8.85 -7.53 -14.56
C VAL A 202 9.49 -6.74 -15.70
N TRP A 203 10.80 -6.41 -15.58
CA TRP A 203 11.50 -5.68 -16.63
C TRP A 203 11.53 -6.45 -17.96
N GLU A 204 11.88 -7.75 -17.94
CA GLU A 204 11.87 -8.62 -19.14
C GLU A 204 10.48 -8.65 -19.81
N LEU A 205 9.42 -8.76 -19.00
CA LEU A 205 8.04 -8.77 -19.48
C LEU A 205 7.64 -7.43 -20.09
N LEU A 206 8.00 -6.32 -19.44
CA LEU A 206 7.72 -4.97 -19.93
C LEU A 206 8.45 -4.68 -21.25
N GLU A 207 9.71 -5.09 -21.38
CA GLU A 207 10.45 -4.97 -22.65
C GLU A 207 9.78 -5.76 -23.77
N ARG A 208 9.27 -6.96 -23.48
CA ARG A 208 8.53 -7.76 -24.45
C ARG A 208 7.22 -7.08 -24.85
N LEU A 209 6.44 -6.62 -23.88
CA LEU A 209 5.17 -5.91 -24.13
C LEU A 209 5.38 -4.63 -24.97
N ASN A 210 6.45 -3.88 -24.71
CA ASN A 210 6.79 -2.70 -25.48
C ASN A 210 7.17 -3.04 -26.94
N ARG A 211 7.91 -4.13 -27.18
CA ARG A 211 8.26 -4.59 -28.55
C ARG A 211 7.03 -5.01 -29.35
N GLU A 212 6.10 -5.71 -28.71
CA GLU A 212 4.83 -6.13 -29.33
C GLU A 212 3.92 -4.93 -29.68
N GLU A 213 4.11 -3.79 -29.00
CA GLU A 213 3.33 -2.57 -29.21
C GLU A 213 3.94 -1.62 -30.25
N GLU A 214 5.27 -1.58 -30.40
CA GLU A 214 5.95 -0.73 -31.41
C GLU A 214 5.54 -1.07 -32.87
N ASP A 215 4.98 -2.26 -33.09
CA ASP A 215 4.35 -2.66 -34.35
C ASP A 215 3.03 -1.91 -34.64
N ASN A 216 2.42 -1.26 -33.65
CA ASN A 216 1.19 -0.47 -33.74
C ASN A 216 1.49 1.04 -33.65
N LYS A 217 1.65 1.69 -34.82
CA LYS A 217 1.94 3.13 -34.92
C LYS A 217 0.77 4.02 -34.50
N SER A 218 0.74 4.48 -33.24
CA SER A 218 0.17 5.79 -32.86
C SER A 218 0.15 5.94 -31.34
N HIS A 219 0.80 6.95 -30.76
CA HIS A 219 0.23 7.72 -29.64
C HIS A 219 0.93 9.09 -29.53
N PRO A 220 0.19 10.20 -29.38
CA PRO A 220 0.77 11.49 -29.07
C PRO A 220 1.30 11.49 -27.62
N ALA A 221 2.55 11.89 -27.44
CA ALA A 221 3.18 11.95 -26.13
C ALA A 221 2.52 13.03 -25.25
N SER A 222 2.18 12.66 -24.02
CA SER A 222 1.98 13.61 -22.90
C SER A 222 3.29 14.38 -22.65
N SER A 223 3.18 15.63 -22.21
CA SER A 223 4.33 16.50 -21.90
C SER A 223 5.02 16.18 -20.57
N ILE A 224 4.39 15.41 -19.67
CA ILE A 224 4.95 15.04 -18.36
C ILE A 224 5.40 13.58 -18.41
N ALA A 225 6.71 13.37 -18.54
CA ALA A 225 7.31 12.05 -18.54
C ALA A 225 7.82 11.68 -17.14
N ILE A 226 7.47 10.48 -16.68
CA ILE A 226 8.18 9.81 -15.60
C ILE A 226 9.60 9.53 -16.12
N GLU A 227 10.61 10.10 -15.47
CA GLU A 227 11.99 10.10 -15.98
C GLU A 227 12.73 8.80 -15.65
N HIS A 228 12.46 8.23 -14.47
CA HIS A 228 13.12 7.03 -13.98
C HIS A 228 12.10 6.10 -13.30
N LEU A 229 12.11 4.82 -13.69
CA LEU A 229 11.45 3.73 -12.97
C LEU A 229 12.46 3.00 -12.08
N LEU A 230 12.17 2.94 -10.78
CA LEU A 230 12.88 2.10 -9.81
C LEU A 230 12.02 0.88 -9.45
N LEU A 231 12.44 -0.32 -9.86
CA LEU A 231 11.77 -1.58 -9.53
C LEU A 231 12.41 -2.22 -8.28
N LEU A 232 11.65 -2.36 -7.20
CA LEU A 232 12.12 -2.99 -5.96
C LEU A 232 11.32 -4.25 -5.65
N ASP A 233 11.98 -5.40 -5.69
CA ASP A 233 11.41 -6.64 -5.14
C ASP A 233 11.46 -6.61 -3.62
N ARG A 234 10.33 -6.90 -2.96
CA ARG A 234 10.23 -6.94 -1.50
C ARG A 234 11.24 -7.91 -0.88
N SER A 235 11.65 -8.97 -1.58
CA SER A 235 12.65 -9.91 -1.08
C SER A 235 14.04 -9.26 -0.88
N VAL A 236 14.29 -8.08 -1.46
CA VAL A 236 15.53 -7.30 -1.26
C VAL A 236 15.61 -6.71 0.14
N ASP A 237 14.46 -6.39 0.71
CA ASP A 237 14.34 -5.79 2.02
C ASP A 237 13.11 -6.37 2.73
N LEU A 238 13.28 -7.54 3.33
CA LEU A 238 12.26 -8.20 4.14
C LEU A 238 12.15 -7.59 5.55
N LEU A 239 13.09 -6.75 5.95
CA LEU A 239 13.17 -6.23 7.30
C LEU A 239 12.21 -5.05 7.50
N SER A 240 12.21 -4.07 6.59
CA SER A 240 11.41 -2.85 6.74
C SER A 240 9.91 -3.07 6.99
N PRO A 241 9.22 -4.03 6.35
CA PRO A 241 7.84 -4.33 6.68
C PRO A 241 7.62 -4.84 8.10
N LEU A 242 8.62 -5.49 8.70
CA LEU A 242 8.54 -6.04 10.06
C LEU A 242 8.88 -5.02 11.14
N VAL A 243 9.59 -3.93 10.82
CA VAL A 243 9.92 -2.91 11.82
C VAL A 243 8.67 -2.11 12.16
N THR A 244 8.43 -1.88 13.45
CA THR A 244 7.26 -1.13 13.93
C THR A 244 7.27 0.27 13.33
N GLN A 245 6.21 0.63 12.61
CA GLN A 245 6.10 1.96 12.00
C GLN A 245 5.80 3.00 13.08
N LEU A 246 6.60 4.09 13.14
CA LEU A 246 6.48 5.13 14.18
C LEU A 246 6.02 6.50 13.64
N THR A 247 5.66 6.57 12.36
CA THR A 247 4.93 7.71 11.79
C THR A 247 3.46 7.71 12.24
N TYR A 248 2.77 8.86 12.20
CA TYR A 248 1.35 8.95 12.55
C TYR A 248 0.48 7.98 11.74
N GLU A 249 0.57 8.01 10.40
CA GLU A 249 -0.20 7.11 9.53
C GLU A 249 0.22 5.64 9.71
N GLY A 250 1.52 5.39 9.86
CA GLY A 250 2.05 4.06 10.16
C GLY A 250 1.50 3.46 11.47
N LEU A 251 1.39 4.23 12.55
CA LEU A 251 0.82 3.75 13.82
C LEU A 251 -0.69 3.53 13.74
N ILE A 252 -1.42 4.35 12.97
CA ILE A 252 -2.83 4.07 12.69
C ILE A 252 -2.97 2.71 12.01
N ASP A 253 -2.12 2.42 11.02
CA ASP A 253 -2.12 1.16 10.29
C ASP A 253 -1.67 -0.05 11.14
N GLU A 254 -0.64 0.10 11.97
CA GLU A 254 -0.17 -0.95 12.88
C GLU A 254 -1.23 -1.36 13.92
N ILE A 255 -1.95 -0.38 14.49
CA ILE A 255 -2.88 -0.60 15.60
C ILE A 255 -4.29 -0.93 15.11
N TYR A 256 -4.78 -0.21 14.10
CA TYR A 256 -6.19 -0.27 13.68
C TYR A 256 -6.36 -0.83 12.26
N GLY A 257 -5.31 -0.83 11.44
CA GLY A 257 -5.35 -1.27 10.05
C GLY A 257 -6.06 -0.28 9.14
N ILE A 258 -5.33 0.25 8.14
CA ILE A 258 -5.90 1.09 7.09
C ILE A 258 -6.27 0.22 5.90
N LYS A 259 -7.49 0.39 5.38
CA LYS A 259 -7.96 -0.27 4.17
C LYS A 259 -8.56 0.76 3.22
N TYR A 260 -7.97 0.92 2.04
CA TYR A 260 -8.51 1.78 0.97
C TYR A 260 -8.73 3.24 1.44
N ASN A 261 -7.69 3.85 2.03
CA ASN A 261 -7.75 5.19 2.67
C ASN A 261 -8.77 5.30 3.80
N THR A 262 -9.16 4.19 4.42
CA THR A 262 -10.17 4.19 5.48
C THR A 262 -9.68 3.43 6.70
N VAL A 263 -9.92 3.98 7.87
CA VAL A 263 -9.78 3.29 9.16
C VAL A 263 -11.15 3.19 9.84
N GLN A 264 -11.39 2.10 10.57
CA GLN A 264 -12.57 1.93 11.39
C GLN A 264 -12.19 2.03 12.87
N LEU A 265 -12.71 3.04 13.57
CA LEU A 265 -12.39 3.31 14.98
C LEU A 265 -13.65 3.25 15.86
N PRO A 266 -13.53 3.08 17.19
CA PRO A 266 -14.68 3.03 18.08
C PRO A 266 -15.43 4.37 18.09
N ALA A 267 -16.70 4.39 17.65
CA ALA A 267 -17.47 5.64 17.50
C ALA A 267 -17.63 6.42 18.83
N ARG A 268 -17.70 5.70 19.96
CA ARG A 268 -17.77 6.28 21.31
C ARG A 268 -16.63 7.23 21.68
N LYS A 269 -15.49 7.19 20.97
CA LYS A 269 -14.36 8.08 21.22
C LYS A 269 -14.53 9.46 20.54
N PHE A 270 -15.45 9.58 19.59
CA PHE A 270 -15.65 10.77 18.76
C PHE A 270 -16.98 11.50 19.03
N HIS A 271 -17.91 10.85 19.71
CA HIS A 271 -19.21 11.41 20.09
C HIS A 271 -19.32 11.56 21.60
N ASP A 272 -19.80 12.73 22.06
CA ASP A 272 -20.09 12.96 23.47
C ASP A 272 -21.30 12.11 23.92
N SER A 273 -21.23 11.60 25.15
CA SER A 273 -22.25 10.71 25.73
C SER A 273 -23.65 11.33 25.84
N ASP A 274 -23.75 12.66 25.74
CA ASP A 274 -25.00 13.40 25.98
C ASP A 274 -25.85 13.61 24.72
N ASP A 275 -25.32 13.38 23.51
CA ASP A 275 -25.99 13.69 22.23
C ASP A 275 -26.61 12.46 21.51
N SER A 276 -26.68 11.28 22.14
CA SER A 276 -27.36 10.12 21.56
C SER A 276 -28.08 9.21 22.59
N PRO A 277 -29.43 9.16 22.61
CA PRO A 277 -30.20 8.40 23.59
C PRO A 277 -30.51 6.94 23.17
N THR A 278 -29.61 6.26 22.43
CA THR A 278 -29.79 4.83 22.10
C THR A 278 -28.51 4.03 22.25
N ALA A 279 -28.52 3.07 23.19
CA ALA A 279 -27.42 2.15 23.47
C ALA A 279 -26.93 1.31 22.26
N MET A 280 -27.67 1.30 21.14
CA MET A 280 -27.28 0.63 19.90
C MET A 280 -26.14 1.34 19.15
N SER A 281 -26.00 2.67 19.28
CA SER A 281 -24.98 3.47 18.58
C SER A 281 -23.56 3.29 19.16
N LEU A 282 -23.45 2.90 20.44
CA LEU A 282 -22.16 2.81 21.16
C LEU A 282 -21.30 1.60 20.75
N ASN A 283 -21.89 0.61 20.07
CA ASN A 283 -21.18 -0.55 19.50
C ASN A 283 -20.77 -0.34 18.04
N GLU A 284 -21.08 0.82 17.46
CA GLU A 284 -20.75 1.13 16.07
C GLU A 284 -19.30 1.58 15.93
N LYS A 285 -18.71 1.28 14.77
CA LYS A 285 -17.40 1.78 14.37
C LYS A 285 -17.61 3.00 13.49
N GLU A 286 -16.91 4.09 13.77
CA GLU A 286 -16.85 5.25 12.89
C GLU A 286 -15.85 4.99 11.76
N GLN A 287 -16.27 5.29 10.54
CA GLN A 287 -15.44 5.16 9.35
C GLN A 287 -14.77 6.49 9.04
N ILE A 288 -13.44 6.55 9.13
CA ILE A 288 -12.67 7.78 8.88
C ILE A 288 -11.84 7.61 7.61
N ILE A 289 -11.96 8.57 6.70
CA ILE A 289 -11.17 8.63 5.47
C ILE A 289 -9.85 9.38 5.75
N LEU A 290 -8.74 8.81 5.31
CA LEU A 290 -7.37 9.28 5.52
C LEU A 290 -6.68 9.45 4.16
N ASN A 291 -6.54 10.68 3.67
CA ASN A 291 -5.78 11.02 2.46
C ASN A 291 -5.41 12.52 2.45
N SER A 292 -4.61 12.94 1.47
CA SER A 292 -4.15 14.34 1.35
C SER A 292 -5.25 15.38 1.05
N GLY A 293 -6.50 14.95 0.81
CA GLY A 293 -7.65 15.85 0.70
C GLY A 293 -7.99 16.57 2.00
N GLU A 294 -7.50 16.07 3.14
CA GLU A 294 -7.58 16.73 4.44
C GLU A 294 -6.23 17.36 4.80
N GLU A 295 -6.18 18.70 4.86
CA GLU A 295 -4.95 19.48 5.05
C GLU A 295 -4.19 19.10 6.33
N LEU A 296 -4.90 18.98 7.46
CA LEU A 296 -4.26 18.61 8.73
C LEU A 296 -3.65 17.22 8.66
N PHE A 297 -4.38 16.24 8.09
CA PHE A 297 -3.86 14.88 7.95
C PHE A 297 -2.63 14.85 7.04
N ALA A 298 -2.67 15.55 5.90
CA ALA A 298 -1.53 15.69 5.01
C ALA A 298 -0.29 16.26 5.71
N GLU A 299 -0.47 17.18 6.67
CA GLU A 299 0.63 17.77 7.45
C GLU A 299 1.22 16.82 8.50
N ILE A 300 0.41 15.94 9.11
CA ILE A 300 0.84 15.10 10.25
C ILE A 300 1.12 13.64 9.89
N ARG A 301 0.56 13.11 8.80
CA ARG A 301 0.62 11.68 8.45
C ARG A 301 2.04 11.12 8.37
N ASP A 302 2.95 11.90 7.77
CA ASP A 302 4.32 11.48 7.50
C ASP A 302 5.28 11.86 8.64
N LYS A 303 4.80 12.48 9.73
CA LYS A 303 5.62 12.83 10.90
C LYS A 303 5.81 11.62 11.79
N ASN A 304 6.99 11.49 12.41
CA ASN A 304 7.13 10.64 13.59
C ASN A 304 6.09 11.08 14.63
N PHE A 305 5.49 10.13 15.32
CA PHE A 305 4.39 10.38 16.25
C PHE A 305 4.74 11.42 17.33
N ASN A 306 5.99 11.44 17.79
CA ASN A 306 6.46 12.43 18.76
C ASN A 306 6.46 13.87 18.22
N GLY A 307 6.48 14.04 16.90
CA GLY A 307 6.31 15.33 16.21
C GLY A 307 4.86 15.78 16.01
N VAL A 308 3.86 14.95 16.28
CA VAL A 308 2.43 15.25 16.01
C VAL A 308 1.85 16.22 17.03
N GLY A 309 2.07 15.98 18.33
CA GLY A 309 1.51 16.80 19.42
C GLY A 309 1.79 18.31 19.31
N PRO A 310 3.04 18.73 18.99
CA PRO A 310 3.35 20.14 18.73
C PRO A 310 2.55 20.76 17.59
N VAL A 311 2.28 20.01 16.52
CA VAL A 311 1.49 20.49 15.36
C VAL A 311 0.04 20.66 15.74
N LEU A 312 -0.57 19.66 16.41
CA LEU A 312 -1.95 19.74 16.90
C LEU A 312 -2.13 20.93 17.85
N SER A 313 -1.19 21.11 18.79
CA SER A 313 -1.19 22.24 19.73
C SER A 313 -1.09 23.60 19.01
N LYS A 314 -0.25 23.70 17.98
CA LYS A 314 -0.12 24.92 17.17
C LYS A 314 -1.41 25.21 16.41
N LYS A 315 -2.01 24.20 15.76
CA LYS A 315 -3.29 24.34 15.03
C LYS A 315 -4.44 24.71 15.97
N ALA A 316 -4.50 24.13 17.18
CA ALA A 316 -5.47 24.50 18.20
C ALA A 316 -5.42 25.99 18.55
N LYS A 317 -4.21 26.54 18.78
CA LYS A 317 -4.01 27.97 19.06
C LYS A 317 -4.46 28.85 17.90
N VAL A 318 -4.11 28.48 16.66
CA VAL A 318 -4.52 29.22 15.46
C VAL A 318 -6.04 29.22 15.27
N ILE A 319 -6.70 28.08 15.47
CA ILE A 319 -8.15 27.99 15.37
C ILE A 319 -8.81 28.83 16.48
N SER A 320 -8.32 28.74 17.73
CA SER A 320 -8.84 29.56 18.83
C SER A 320 -8.76 31.05 18.50
N SER A 321 -7.60 31.54 18.05
CA SER A 321 -7.45 32.95 17.71
C SER A 321 -8.38 33.39 16.57
N GLN A 322 -8.57 32.55 15.55
CA GLN A 322 -9.50 32.85 14.45
C GLN A 322 -10.97 32.91 14.92
N PHE A 323 -11.37 32.11 15.91
CA PHE A 323 -12.71 32.16 16.49
C PHE A 323 -12.87 33.35 17.45
N ASP A 324 -11.84 33.72 18.19
CA ASP A 324 -11.84 34.88 19.10
C ASP A 324 -11.97 36.19 18.33
N GLU A 325 -11.39 36.26 17.12
CA GLU A 325 -11.59 37.38 16.21
C GLU A 325 -13.06 37.74 16.08
N ARG A 326 -14.02 36.80 16.19
CA ARG A 326 -15.48 37.06 16.13
C ARG A 326 -15.97 38.16 17.10
N HIS A 327 -15.29 38.38 18.21
CA HIS A 327 -15.73 39.28 19.27
C HIS A 327 -15.06 40.66 19.12
N GLY A 328 -15.86 41.72 18.92
CA GLY A 328 -15.39 43.11 18.82
C GLY A 328 -16.26 44.01 17.91
N ASP A 329 -15.97 45.31 17.89
CA ASP A 329 -16.58 46.27 16.96
C ASP A 329 -16.05 46.04 15.54
N LYS A 330 -16.83 45.35 14.71
CA LYS A 330 -16.45 44.99 13.34
C LYS A 330 -17.23 45.73 12.29
N SER A 331 -16.58 46.02 11.16
CA SER A 331 -17.26 46.52 9.97
C SER A 331 -18.13 45.44 9.30
N VAL A 332 -19.14 45.86 8.54
CA VAL A 332 -19.98 44.94 7.76
C VAL A 332 -19.14 44.11 6.77
N GLN A 333 -18.05 44.65 6.26
CA GLN A 333 -17.14 43.93 5.36
C GLN A 333 -16.39 42.82 6.09
N GLU A 334 -15.90 43.06 7.31
CA GLU A 334 -15.22 42.06 8.14
C GLU A 334 -16.16 40.92 8.56
N ILE A 335 -17.43 41.24 8.87
CA ILE A 335 -18.44 40.23 9.18
C ILE A 335 -18.69 39.34 7.94
N LYS A 336 -18.84 39.94 6.74
CA LYS A 336 -19.01 39.18 5.50
C LYS A 336 -17.82 38.25 5.22
N GLN A 337 -16.59 38.74 5.41
CA GLN A 337 -15.39 37.91 5.25
C GLN A 337 -15.32 36.77 6.26
N PHE A 338 -15.69 37.01 7.52
CA PHE A 338 -15.74 35.98 8.56
C PHE A 338 -16.77 34.89 8.24
N VAL A 339 -18.00 35.29 7.87
CA VAL A 339 -19.08 34.35 7.50
C VAL A 339 -18.67 33.51 6.29
N ALA A 340 -17.94 34.07 5.33
CA ALA A 340 -17.42 33.33 4.17
C ALA A 340 -16.36 32.28 4.55
N ARG A 341 -15.56 32.51 5.60
CA ARG A 341 -14.52 31.57 6.07
C ARG A 341 -15.03 30.54 7.08
N LEU A 342 -16.17 30.80 7.71
CA LEU A 342 -16.72 29.98 8.80
C LEU A 342 -16.86 28.48 8.46
N PRO A 343 -17.35 28.05 7.27
CA PRO A 343 -17.44 26.63 6.94
C PRO A 343 -16.09 25.91 6.96
N HIS A 344 -15.05 26.55 6.41
CA HIS A 344 -13.69 26.00 6.44
C HIS A 344 -13.15 25.93 7.87
N MET A 345 -13.35 26.98 8.68
CA MET A 345 -12.93 26.97 10.09
C MET A 345 -13.61 25.85 10.90
N LEU A 346 -14.90 25.59 10.68
CA LEU A 346 -15.62 24.50 11.32
C LEU A 346 -15.09 23.13 10.88
N ALA A 347 -14.82 22.94 9.58
CA ALA A 347 -14.21 21.72 9.07
C ALA A 347 -12.81 21.48 9.67
N THR A 348 -11.98 22.51 9.75
CA THR A 348 -10.64 22.44 10.36
C THR A 348 -10.72 22.17 11.86
N LYS A 349 -11.70 22.73 12.58
CA LYS A 349 -11.95 22.41 13.99
C LYS A 349 -12.36 20.94 14.19
N GLN A 350 -13.26 20.42 13.35
CA GLN A 350 -13.67 19.01 13.40
C GLN A 350 -12.52 18.06 13.06
N SER A 351 -11.72 18.40 12.05
CA SER A 351 -10.47 17.73 11.68
C SER A 351 -9.50 17.66 12.87
N LEU A 352 -9.25 18.80 13.53
CA LEU A 352 -8.38 18.85 14.69
C LEU A 352 -8.90 17.98 15.85
N ALA A 353 -10.19 18.05 16.16
CA ALA A 353 -10.79 17.23 17.22
C ALA A 353 -10.60 15.74 16.92
N ARG A 354 -10.96 15.30 15.71
CA ARG A 354 -10.79 13.92 15.25
C ARG A 354 -9.34 13.44 15.35
N HIS A 355 -8.37 14.21 14.85
CA HIS A 355 -6.96 13.82 14.91
C HIS A 355 -6.36 13.89 16.31
N THR A 356 -6.89 14.74 17.20
CA THR A 356 -6.55 14.73 18.63
C THR A 356 -7.00 13.44 19.29
N THR A 357 -8.26 13.03 19.09
CA THR A 357 -8.79 11.75 19.58
C THR A 357 -7.97 10.56 19.07
N ILE A 358 -7.66 10.53 17.77
CA ILE A 358 -6.83 9.45 17.19
C ILE A 358 -5.43 9.45 17.83
N ALA A 359 -4.82 10.62 18.03
CA ALA A 359 -3.50 10.71 18.67
C ALA A 359 -3.54 10.22 20.12
N GLU A 360 -4.58 10.55 20.89
CA GLU A 360 -4.77 10.01 22.26
C GLU A 360 -4.92 8.49 22.25
N MET A 361 -5.71 7.95 21.32
CA MET A 361 -5.87 6.50 21.15
C MET A 361 -4.58 5.78 20.76
N ILE A 362 -3.73 6.40 19.94
CA ILE A 362 -2.39 5.86 19.64
C ILE A 362 -1.51 5.94 20.89
N LYS A 363 -1.57 7.06 21.61
CA LYS A 363 -0.78 7.31 22.82
C LYS A 363 -1.06 6.28 23.92
N GLU A 364 -2.33 5.91 24.12
CA GLU A 364 -2.75 4.82 25.02
C GLU A 364 -2.01 3.50 24.74
N VAL A 365 -1.77 3.17 23.48
CA VAL A 365 -1.03 1.96 23.08
C VAL A 365 0.48 2.15 23.23
N THR A 366 1.02 3.26 22.74
CA THR A 366 2.47 3.49 22.73
C THR A 366 3.06 3.73 24.12
N ASP A 367 2.25 4.12 25.10
CA ASP A 367 2.66 4.28 26.50
C ASP A 367 2.55 2.97 27.31
N SER A 368 2.02 1.89 26.71
CA SER A 368 1.91 0.60 27.39
C SER A 368 3.28 -0.07 27.55
N SER A 369 3.51 -0.76 28.68
CA SER A 369 4.76 -1.49 28.92
C SER A 369 5.04 -2.53 27.84
N SER A 370 4.00 -3.26 27.40
CA SER A 370 4.13 -4.25 26.33
C SER A 370 4.63 -3.65 25.02
N PHE A 371 4.19 -2.44 24.65
CA PHE A 371 4.69 -1.77 23.45
C PHE A 371 6.13 -1.33 23.63
N LEU A 372 6.45 -0.68 24.75
CA LEU A 372 7.80 -0.16 25.02
C LEU A 372 8.85 -1.28 25.12
N GLU A 373 8.55 -2.38 25.81
CA GLU A 373 9.44 -3.54 25.91
C GLU A 373 9.66 -4.21 24.54
N SER A 374 8.58 -4.41 23.76
CA SER A 374 8.70 -4.97 22.42
C SER A 374 9.50 -4.07 21.48
N LEU A 375 9.30 -2.75 21.56
CA LEU A 375 10.04 -1.78 20.75
C LEU A 375 11.52 -1.75 21.15
N GLN A 376 11.83 -1.82 22.45
CA GLN A 376 13.20 -1.90 22.93
C GLN A 376 13.92 -3.14 22.36
N VAL A 377 13.30 -4.32 22.47
CA VAL A 377 13.87 -5.56 21.92
C VAL A 377 14.05 -5.46 20.41
N GLU A 378 13.07 -4.93 19.69
CA GLU A 378 13.18 -4.67 18.24
C GLU A 378 14.40 -3.79 17.92
N GLN A 379 14.59 -2.69 18.65
CA GLN A 379 15.71 -1.77 18.46
C GLN A 379 17.08 -2.40 18.77
N GLU A 380 17.17 -3.21 19.82
CA GLU A 380 18.37 -3.98 20.14
C GLU A 380 18.73 -4.95 19.00
N LEU A 381 17.73 -5.67 18.47
CA LEU A 381 17.92 -6.59 17.35
C LEU A 381 18.36 -5.87 16.07
N LEU A 382 17.80 -4.70 15.75
CA LEU A 382 18.19 -3.86 14.62
C LEU A 382 19.64 -3.38 14.74
N ASN A 383 20.10 -3.13 15.97
CA ASN A 383 21.49 -2.83 16.30
C ASN A 383 22.39 -4.07 16.41
N CYS A 384 21.91 -5.25 16.02
CA CYS A 384 22.59 -6.54 16.09
C CYS A 384 23.09 -6.90 17.51
N ILE A 385 22.40 -6.43 18.54
CA ILE A 385 22.70 -6.75 19.93
C ILE A 385 22.06 -8.10 20.25
N ASP A 386 22.84 -9.02 20.82
CA ASP A 386 22.37 -10.31 21.35
C ASP A 386 21.54 -11.18 20.38
N THR A 387 21.77 -11.06 19.07
CA THR A 387 20.97 -11.73 18.03
C THR A 387 21.26 -13.23 17.87
N ASP A 388 22.29 -13.79 18.50
CA ASP A 388 22.77 -15.16 18.28
C ASP A 388 22.47 -16.16 19.42
N LYS A 389 21.68 -15.74 20.42
CA LYS A 389 21.20 -16.54 21.56
C LYS A 389 19.66 -16.41 21.72
N PRO A 390 19.01 -17.26 22.54
CA PRO A 390 17.61 -17.04 22.90
C PRO A 390 17.41 -15.65 23.53
N ASN A 391 16.33 -14.98 23.14
CA ASN A 391 15.94 -13.69 23.69
C ASN A 391 14.87 -13.91 24.77
N ALA A 392 15.16 -13.48 26.00
CA ALA A 392 14.31 -13.74 27.16
C ALA A 392 12.89 -13.17 27.00
N TYR A 393 12.74 -11.98 26.42
CA TYR A 393 11.42 -11.39 26.18
C TYR A 393 10.59 -12.23 25.20
N ILE A 394 11.21 -12.74 24.12
CA ILE A 394 10.53 -13.62 23.17
C ILE A 394 10.13 -14.94 23.86
N GLU A 395 10.99 -15.49 24.72
CA GLU A 395 10.67 -16.70 25.52
C GLU A 395 9.50 -16.46 26.47
N ASP A 396 9.48 -15.31 27.16
CA ASP A 396 8.38 -14.92 28.03
C ASP A 396 7.07 -14.74 27.25
N MET A 397 7.12 -14.14 26.06
CA MET A 397 5.95 -14.01 25.18
C MET A 397 5.39 -15.38 24.79
N ILE A 398 6.25 -16.33 24.46
CA ILE A 398 5.86 -17.72 24.15
C ILE A 398 5.24 -18.37 25.38
N ALA A 399 5.91 -18.29 26.54
CA ALA A 399 5.42 -18.90 27.78
C ALA A 399 4.06 -18.34 28.23
N GLN A 400 3.81 -17.05 27.98
CA GLN A 400 2.55 -16.37 28.28
C GLN A 400 1.47 -16.55 27.19
N GLN A 401 1.75 -17.31 26.13
CA GLN A 401 0.84 -17.52 24.99
C GLN A 401 0.37 -16.21 24.34
N GLN A 402 1.27 -15.22 24.22
CA GLN A 402 0.97 -13.98 23.50
C GLN A 402 0.63 -14.28 22.03
N PRO A 403 -0.05 -13.36 21.31
CA PRO A 403 -0.42 -13.59 19.90
C PRO A 403 0.78 -14.02 19.05
N LEU A 404 0.69 -15.19 18.42
CA LEU A 404 1.79 -15.82 17.68
C LEU A 404 2.40 -14.89 16.62
N LEU A 405 1.57 -14.07 15.96
CA LEU A 405 2.02 -13.10 14.96
C LEU A 405 3.08 -12.13 15.50
N LYS A 406 2.92 -11.65 16.75
CA LYS A 406 3.89 -10.75 17.39
C LYS A 406 5.22 -11.44 17.67
N ILE A 407 5.17 -12.69 18.11
CA ILE A 407 6.36 -13.52 18.36
C ILE A 407 7.10 -13.81 17.05
N LEU A 408 6.38 -14.25 16.02
CA LEU A 408 6.95 -14.53 14.71
C LEU A 408 7.60 -13.28 14.11
N ARG A 409 7.01 -12.09 14.30
CA ARG A 409 7.59 -10.82 13.86
C ARG A 409 8.97 -10.58 14.48
N LEU A 410 9.10 -10.66 15.81
CA LEU A 410 10.38 -10.49 16.49
C LEU A 410 11.41 -11.57 16.11
N LEU A 411 10.98 -12.83 15.96
CA LEU A 411 11.86 -13.91 15.51
C LEU A 411 12.37 -13.72 14.09
N CYS A 412 11.52 -13.23 13.19
CA CYS A 412 11.92 -12.90 11.82
C CYS A 412 12.90 -11.71 11.82
N ILE A 413 12.67 -10.68 12.64
CA ILE A 413 13.63 -9.57 12.81
C ILE A 413 14.97 -10.10 13.32
N GLN A 414 14.98 -10.91 14.39
CA GLN A 414 16.20 -11.53 14.93
C GLN A 414 16.92 -12.37 13.87
N SER A 415 16.18 -13.13 13.07
CA SER A 415 16.76 -13.92 11.98
C SER A 415 17.38 -13.03 10.90
N LEU A 416 16.66 -12.02 10.40
CA LEU A 416 17.12 -11.15 9.33
C LEU A 416 18.35 -10.32 9.74
N THR A 417 18.34 -9.74 10.95
CA THR A 417 19.47 -8.93 11.44
C THR A 417 20.71 -9.77 11.71
N ASN A 418 20.52 -11.06 12.00
CA ASN A 418 21.61 -12.02 12.15
C ASN A 418 21.96 -12.76 10.84
N SER A 419 21.31 -12.47 9.70
CA SER A 419 21.48 -13.26 8.45
C SER A 419 21.20 -14.77 8.64
N GLY A 420 20.22 -15.07 9.48
CA GLY A 420 19.77 -16.38 9.92
C GLY A 420 20.22 -16.75 11.34
N LEU A 421 19.55 -17.74 11.92
CA LEU A 421 19.82 -18.24 13.27
C LEU A 421 20.67 -19.52 13.21
N LYS A 422 21.52 -19.72 14.22
CA LYS A 422 22.29 -20.97 14.36
C LYS A 422 21.32 -22.16 14.41
N PRO A 423 21.63 -23.33 13.83
CA PRO A 423 20.69 -24.46 13.75
C PRO A 423 20.06 -24.83 15.11
N LYS A 424 20.86 -24.90 16.18
CA LYS A 424 20.36 -25.19 17.53
C LYS A 424 19.35 -24.16 18.05
N LEU A 425 19.58 -22.87 17.76
CA LEU A 425 18.68 -21.78 18.19
C LEU A 425 17.40 -21.78 17.35
N LEU A 426 17.52 -22.01 16.05
CA LEU A 426 16.36 -22.13 15.17
C LEU A 426 15.46 -23.31 15.60
N ASP A 427 16.05 -24.48 15.83
CA ASP A 427 15.32 -25.68 16.28
C ASP A 427 14.72 -25.51 17.69
N TYR A 428 15.38 -24.72 18.54
CA TYR A 428 14.85 -24.33 19.85
C TYR A 428 13.53 -23.56 19.68
N TYR A 429 13.54 -22.42 18.98
CA TYR A 429 12.33 -21.62 18.81
C TYR A 429 11.21 -22.36 18.08
N LYS A 430 11.56 -23.16 17.06
CA LYS A 430 10.59 -24.03 16.37
C LYS A 430 9.88 -24.96 17.35
N ARG A 431 10.64 -25.62 18.22
CA ARG A 431 10.08 -26.54 19.22
C ARG A 431 9.20 -25.80 20.22
N GLU A 432 9.65 -24.66 20.75
CA GLU A 432 8.87 -23.89 21.72
C GLU A 432 7.55 -23.39 21.12
N ILE A 433 7.55 -22.91 19.86
CA ILE A 433 6.32 -22.53 19.17
C ILE A 433 5.37 -23.73 19.01
N ILE A 434 5.87 -24.86 18.51
CA ILE A 434 5.03 -26.03 18.24
C ILE A 434 4.47 -26.64 19.53
N HIS A 435 5.25 -26.67 20.61
CA HIS A 435 4.79 -27.16 21.90
C HIS A 435 3.71 -26.27 22.51
N THR A 436 3.82 -24.94 22.35
CA THR A 436 2.89 -23.97 22.96
C THR A 436 1.64 -23.74 22.12
N TYR A 437 1.79 -23.55 20.80
CA TYR A 437 0.70 -23.13 19.90
C TYR A 437 0.11 -24.28 19.10
N GLY A 438 0.82 -25.40 18.98
CA GLY A 438 0.36 -26.61 18.31
C GLY A 438 0.99 -26.88 16.95
N TYR A 439 0.94 -28.15 16.54
CA TYR A 439 1.59 -28.66 15.33
C TYR A 439 1.02 -28.08 14.03
N GLN A 440 -0.22 -27.59 14.06
CA GLN A 440 -0.87 -26.97 12.90
C GLN A 440 -0.16 -25.70 12.40
N TYR A 441 0.73 -25.10 13.21
CA TYR A 441 1.55 -23.96 12.80
C TYR A 441 2.89 -24.34 12.13
N LEU A 442 3.21 -25.64 12.01
CA LEU A 442 4.42 -26.07 11.30
C LEU A 442 4.47 -25.58 9.84
N PRO A 443 3.39 -25.68 9.03
CA PRO A 443 3.37 -25.13 7.68
C PRO A 443 3.69 -23.62 7.63
N THR A 444 3.16 -22.84 8.58
CA THR A 444 3.48 -21.42 8.71
C THR A 444 4.98 -21.19 8.91
N ILE A 445 5.62 -21.95 9.82
CA ILE A 445 7.07 -21.83 10.04
C ILE A 445 7.86 -22.21 8.77
N LEU A 446 7.45 -23.27 8.08
CA LEU A 446 8.07 -23.70 6.82
C LEU A 446 7.91 -22.65 5.72
N ASN A 447 6.78 -21.94 5.66
CA ASN A 447 6.58 -20.83 4.73
C ASN A 447 7.52 -19.66 5.05
N LEU A 448 7.70 -19.31 6.33
CA LEU A 448 8.66 -18.27 6.74
C LEU A 448 10.12 -18.65 6.43
N GLU A 449 10.47 -19.92 6.56
CA GLU A 449 11.78 -20.45 6.13
C GLU A 449 11.99 -20.31 4.63
N LYS A 450 11.03 -20.77 3.82
CA LYS A 450 11.08 -20.68 2.36
C LYS A 450 11.12 -19.22 1.88
N ALA A 451 10.40 -18.32 2.54
CA ALA A 451 10.40 -16.89 2.27
C ALA A 451 11.72 -16.19 2.69
N GLY A 452 12.60 -16.88 3.42
CA GLY A 452 13.86 -16.33 3.90
C GLY A 452 13.75 -15.43 5.14
N LEU A 453 12.57 -15.40 5.79
CA LEU A 453 12.28 -14.59 6.98
C LEU A 453 12.81 -15.23 8.26
N LEU A 454 12.71 -16.56 8.38
CA LEU A 454 13.20 -17.32 9.53
C LEU A 454 14.12 -18.44 9.03
N LYS A 455 15.40 -18.15 8.82
CA LYS A 455 16.32 -19.07 8.12
C LYS A 455 17.51 -19.52 8.96
N GLN A 456 18.16 -20.59 8.52
CA GLN A 456 19.48 -20.97 9.04
C GLN A 456 20.52 -19.90 8.70
N GLN A 457 21.45 -19.70 9.63
CA GLN A 457 22.52 -18.71 9.53
C GLN A 457 23.42 -18.95 8.33
N GLN A 458 23.61 -17.91 7.54
CA GLN A 458 24.56 -17.88 6.43
C GLN A 458 25.96 -17.53 6.93
N SER A 459 26.98 -17.92 6.16
CA SER A 459 28.39 -17.62 6.49
C SER A 459 28.67 -16.11 6.49
N VAL A 460 28.04 -15.35 5.58
CA VAL A 460 28.18 -13.91 5.47
C VAL A 460 27.11 -13.22 6.30
N ARG A 461 27.53 -12.33 7.20
CA ARG A 461 26.65 -11.48 8.03
C ARG A 461 26.17 -10.25 7.24
N GLN A 462 25.40 -10.50 6.19
CA GLN A 462 24.96 -9.51 5.19
C GLN A 462 24.39 -8.23 5.83
N TYR A 463 23.42 -8.36 6.74
CA TYR A 463 22.78 -7.19 7.36
C TYR A 463 23.78 -6.35 8.18
N ALA A 464 24.68 -6.96 8.95
CA ALA A 464 25.66 -6.22 9.74
C ALA A 464 26.61 -5.38 8.87
N VAL A 465 26.94 -5.85 7.66
CA VAL A 465 27.74 -5.11 6.68
C VAL A 465 26.93 -3.97 6.07
N LEU A 466 25.74 -4.27 5.55
CA LEU A 466 24.87 -3.27 4.92
C LEU A 466 24.44 -2.18 5.90
N ARG A 467 24.16 -2.53 7.16
CA ARG A 467 23.79 -1.60 8.22
C ARG A 467 24.83 -0.49 8.39
N LYS A 468 26.11 -0.85 8.39
CA LYS A 468 27.21 0.13 8.49
C LYS A 468 27.41 0.88 7.19
N ALA A 469 27.48 0.17 6.06
CA ALA A 469 27.80 0.76 4.76
C ALA A 469 26.73 1.73 4.24
N LEU A 470 25.46 1.44 4.54
CA LEU A 470 24.31 2.24 4.11
C LEU A 470 23.68 3.03 5.26
N ARG A 471 24.33 3.08 6.43
CA ARG A 471 23.84 3.78 7.63
C ARG A 471 22.36 3.45 7.91
N LEU A 472 22.04 2.15 7.99
CA LEU A 472 20.65 1.70 8.19
C LEU A 472 20.18 1.90 9.63
N THR A 473 21.10 2.10 10.58
CA THR A 473 20.78 2.52 11.94
C THR A 473 21.42 3.86 12.24
N VAL A 474 20.66 4.74 12.88
CA VAL A 474 21.08 6.08 13.29
C VAL A 474 20.67 6.30 14.73
N GLU A 475 21.62 6.72 15.56
CA GLU A 475 21.41 7.05 16.96
C GLU A 475 21.30 8.57 17.14
N ASP A 476 20.58 9.02 18.16
CA ASP A 476 20.50 10.43 18.61
C ASP A 476 19.99 11.46 17.58
N GLU A 477 19.19 11.05 16.59
CA GLU A 477 18.52 11.99 15.68
C GLU A 477 17.18 12.52 16.23
N SER A 478 16.88 13.79 15.89
CA SER A 478 15.62 14.43 16.29
C SER A 478 14.45 13.85 15.49
N GLU A 479 13.47 13.29 16.18
CA GLU A 479 12.23 12.78 15.57
C GLU A 479 11.27 13.92 15.16
N VAL A 480 11.41 15.09 15.80
CA VAL A 480 10.55 16.27 15.56
C VAL A 480 11.05 17.09 14.36
N THR A 481 12.37 17.16 14.19
CA THR A 481 13.04 17.85 13.09
C THR A 481 14.06 16.91 12.44
N PRO A 482 13.58 15.88 11.73
CA PRO A 482 14.43 14.82 11.22
C PRO A 482 15.35 15.32 10.11
N LYS A 483 16.53 14.69 10.01
CA LYS A 483 17.52 14.95 8.96
C LYS A 483 17.80 13.71 8.11
N ASP A 484 17.49 12.53 8.62
CA ASP A 484 17.58 11.26 7.92
C ASP A 484 16.22 10.57 7.87
N ILE A 485 16.01 9.73 6.86
CA ILE A 485 14.82 8.88 6.69
C ILE A 485 14.59 7.88 7.85
N SER A 486 15.58 7.63 8.71
CA SER A 486 15.45 6.76 9.88
C SER A 486 14.37 7.19 10.88
N TYR A 487 13.95 8.46 10.83
CA TYR A 487 12.92 9.02 11.72
C TYR A 487 11.59 8.26 11.68
N VAL A 488 11.28 7.60 10.56
CA VAL A 488 10.04 6.82 10.38
C VAL A 488 9.95 5.58 11.28
N HIS A 489 11.10 5.11 11.79
CA HIS A 489 11.23 4.05 12.78
C HIS A 489 12.10 4.47 13.98
N SER A 490 12.30 5.77 14.15
CA SER A 490 13.21 6.42 15.13
C SER A 490 14.70 6.11 14.95
N ILE A 491 15.10 4.84 14.80
CA ILE A 491 16.50 4.43 14.67
C ILE A 491 16.83 3.82 13.31
N TYR A 492 15.86 3.27 12.59
CA TYR A 492 16.10 2.43 11.42
C TYR A 492 15.65 3.11 10.13
N ALA A 493 16.58 3.23 9.17
CA ALA A 493 16.29 3.68 7.82
C ALA A 493 15.93 2.48 6.94
N PRO A 494 14.72 2.45 6.34
CA PRO A 494 14.32 1.37 5.44
C PRO A 494 15.34 1.16 4.32
N LEU A 495 15.89 -0.05 4.20
CA LEU A 495 16.88 -0.37 3.19
C LEU A 495 16.36 -0.09 1.77
N SER A 496 15.11 -0.41 1.49
CA SER A 496 14.43 -0.10 0.23
C SER A 496 14.48 1.40 -0.13
N VAL A 497 14.22 2.28 0.85
CA VAL A 497 14.24 3.74 0.67
C VAL A 497 15.67 4.26 0.63
N ARG A 498 16.60 3.65 1.38
CA ARG A 498 18.02 3.96 1.27
C ARG A 498 18.56 3.67 -0.14
N LEU A 499 18.09 2.60 -0.78
CA LEU A 499 18.41 2.33 -2.18
C LEU A 499 17.81 3.40 -3.13
N ALA A 500 16.60 3.90 -2.86
CA ALA A 500 16.01 5.00 -3.62
C ALA A 500 16.78 6.33 -3.42
N GLU A 501 17.20 6.64 -2.19
CA GLU A 501 18.05 7.79 -1.86
C GLU A 501 19.39 7.71 -2.63
N GLN A 502 20.04 6.54 -2.61
CA GLN A 502 21.31 6.34 -3.33
C GLN A 502 21.15 6.42 -4.85
N LEU A 503 19.95 6.19 -5.39
CA LEU A 503 19.67 6.31 -6.83
C LEU A 503 19.84 7.75 -7.32
N VAL A 504 19.51 8.72 -6.47
CA VAL A 504 19.47 10.16 -6.82
C VAL A 504 20.77 10.89 -6.49
N GLN A 505 21.70 10.23 -5.79
CA GLN A 505 23.05 10.74 -5.55
C GLN A 505 23.86 10.85 -6.87
N PRO A 506 24.94 11.67 -6.93
CA PRO A 506 25.69 11.93 -8.16
C PRO A 506 26.20 10.67 -8.90
N ASN A 507 26.59 9.63 -8.17
CA ASN A 507 27.07 8.36 -8.73
C ASN A 507 25.95 7.31 -8.87
N GLY A 508 24.73 7.62 -8.45
CA GLY A 508 23.62 6.68 -8.38
C GLY A 508 24.04 5.35 -7.73
N TRP A 509 23.48 4.26 -8.27
CA TRP A 509 23.85 2.90 -7.86
C TRP A 509 25.24 2.44 -8.32
N GLN A 510 25.94 3.17 -9.20
CA GLN A 510 27.33 2.83 -9.51
C GLN A 510 28.23 3.05 -8.28
N GLY A 511 27.87 3.98 -7.40
CA GLY A 511 28.51 4.16 -6.10
C GLY A 511 28.29 3.01 -5.12
N LEU A 512 27.37 2.08 -5.40
CA LEU A 512 27.00 0.96 -4.53
C LEU A 512 27.57 -0.39 -5.00
N ASN A 513 28.48 -0.44 -5.98
CA ASN A 513 28.90 -1.72 -6.59
C ASN A 513 29.32 -2.80 -5.58
N ASP A 514 30.05 -2.44 -4.53
CA ASP A 514 30.49 -3.37 -3.48
C ASP A 514 29.32 -3.87 -2.59
N MET A 515 28.25 -3.08 -2.47
CA MET A 515 27.07 -3.40 -1.66
C MET A 515 25.97 -4.10 -2.45
N ILE A 516 25.84 -3.78 -3.74
CA ILE A 516 24.88 -4.41 -4.64
C ILE A 516 25.13 -5.92 -4.70
N GLY A 517 26.38 -6.38 -4.67
CA GLY A 517 26.71 -7.80 -4.63
C GLY A 517 26.19 -8.53 -3.38
N LEU A 518 25.96 -7.81 -2.27
CA LEU A 518 25.45 -8.37 -1.03
C LEU A 518 23.93 -8.52 -1.04
N LEU A 519 23.18 -7.67 -1.73
CA LEU A 519 21.71 -7.72 -1.79
C LEU A 519 21.24 -9.01 -2.51
N PRO A 520 20.04 -9.53 -2.25
CA PRO A 520 19.56 -10.70 -2.98
C PRO A 520 19.10 -10.33 -4.41
N GLY A 521 19.16 -11.32 -5.30
CA GLY A 521 18.63 -11.25 -6.66
C GLY A 521 19.46 -10.46 -7.68
N PRO A 522 19.05 -10.44 -8.95
CA PRO A 522 19.73 -9.70 -10.02
C PRO A 522 19.55 -8.17 -9.92
N THR A 523 20.48 -7.42 -10.53
CA THR A 523 20.32 -5.98 -10.81
C THR A 523 19.68 -5.79 -12.17
N VAL A 524 18.73 -4.87 -12.25
CA VAL A 524 18.19 -4.32 -13.49
C VAL A 524 18.83 -2.95 -13.72
N SER A 525 19.39 -2.75 -14.91
CA SER A 525 19.86 -1.44 -15.35
C SER A 525 19.65 -1.29 -16.85
N SER A 526 18.90 -0.26 -17.23
CA SER A 526 18.75 0.17 -18.60
C SER A 526 19.01 1.66 -18.66
N ILE A 527 20.09 2.05 -19.33
CA ILE A 527 20.41 3.43 -19.68
C ILE A 527 20.31 3.51 -21.21
N PRO A 528 19.45 4.39 -21.78
CA PRO A 528 19.39 4.56 -23.22
C PRO A 528 20.74 4.99 -23.79
N TYR A 529 21.14 4.40 -24.92
CA TYR A 529 22.34 4.80 -25.68
C TYR A 529 22.38 6.31 -26.03
N SER A 530 21.23 7.00 -26.08
CA SER A 530 21.16 8.44 -26.42
C SER A 530 21.62 9.37 -25.28
N VAL A 531 21.54 8.95 -24.01
CA VAL A 531 21.97 9.76 -22.86
C VAL A 531 23.50 9.79 -22.74
N LEU A 532 24.20 8.79 -23.28
CA LEU A 532 25.65 8.80 -23.42
C LEU A 532 26.15 9.86 -24.43
N LEU A 533 25.28 10.35 -25.31
CA LEU A 533 25.60 11.40 -26.29
C LEU A 533 25.16 12.80 -25.82
N SER A 534 24.21 12.92 -24.89
CA SER A 534 23.73 14.22 -24.38
C SER A 534 24.63 14.83 -23.29
N THR A 535 25.55 14.05 -22.70
CA THR A 535 26.58 14.54 -21.77
C THR A 535 27.63 15.44 -22.43
N ARG A 536 27.50 15.76 -23.73
CA ARG A 536 28.38 16.66 -24.50
C ARG A 536 27.72 17.95 -25.00
N ARG A 537 26.54 18.34 -24.51
CA ARG A 537 25.99 19.68 -24.79
C ARG A 537 25.95 20.54 -23.54
N ASN A 538 27.12 21.04 -23.14
CA ASN A 538 27.20 22.34 -22.46
C ASN A 538 26.85 23.41 -23.49
N SER A 539 25.57 23.73 -23.68
CA SER A 539 25.19 24.99 -24.33
C SER A 539 25.28 26.09 -23.28
N ILE A 540 26.38 26.84 -23.35
CA ILE A 540 26.52 28.14 -22.70
C ILE A 540 25.56 29.10 -23.41
N THR A 541 24.32 29.20 -22.94
CA THR A 541 23.44 30.33 -23.27
C THR A 541 22.50 30.62 -22.12
N SER A 542 22.69 31.81 -21.57
CA SER A 542 21.76 32.68 -20.83
C SER A 542 21.27 32.21 -19.45
N GLU A 543 21.78 32.95 -18.46
CA GLU A 543 21.21 33.18 -17.14
C GLU A 543 19.70 33.45 -17.24
N ASP A 544 18.90 32.45 -16.90
CA ASP A 544 17.58 32.66 -16.31
C ASP A 544 17.50 31.71 -15.11
N SER A 545 17.59 32.29 -13.92
CA SER A 545 17.48 31.61 -12.63
C SER A 545 16.04 31.16 -12.40
N SER A 546 15.62 30.14 -13.15
CA SER A 546 14.49 29.29 -12.80
C SER A 546 15.05 27.92 -12.45
N SER A 547 14.79 27.45 -11.23
CA SER A 547 15.21 26.12 -10.78
C SER A 547 14.72 25.06 -11.77
N GLU A 548 15.61 24.17 -12.23
CA GLU A 548 15.20 23.03 -13.04
C GLU A 548 14.12 22.24 -12.29
N PRO A 549 13.01 21.84 -12.95
CA PRO A 549 11.92 21.14 -12.28
C PRO A 549 12.41 19.81 -11.69
N PRO A 550 11.87 19.38 -10.53
CA PRO A 550 12.35 18.18 -9.82
C PRO A 550 12.10 16.92 -10.64
N LYS A 551 13.09 16.03 -10.71
CA LYS A 551 13.00 14.79 -11.50
C LYS A 551 11.91 13.87 -10.96
N LEU A 552 11.01 13.41 -11.82
CA LEU A 552 9.91 12.53 -11.42
C LEU A 552 10.34 11.05 -11.49
N ILE A 553 10.35 10.38 -10.33
CA ILE A 553 10.77 8.97 -10.21
C ILE A 553 9.59 8.11 -9.75
N LEU A 554 9.25 7.09 -10.53
CA LEU A 554 8.28 6.07 -10.13
C LEU A 554 9.00 4.94 -9.40
N VAL A 555 8.73 4.76 -8.11
CA VAL A 555 9.19 3.61 -7.34
C VAL A 555 8.09 2.55 -7.34
N PHE A 556 8.33 1.39 -7.96
CA PHE A 556 7.40 0.27 -7.95
C PHE A 556 7.88 -0.82 -6.98
N PHE A 557 7.16 -0.97 -5.87
CA PHE A 557 7.37 -2.06 -4.92
C PHE A 557 6.60 -3.32 -5.35
N ILE A 558 7.34 -4.41 -5.59
CA ILE A 558 6.78 -5.70 -6.01
C ILE A 558 6.79 -6.63 -4.81
N GLY A 559 5.61 -6.94 -4.27
CA GLY A 559 5.45 -7.70 -3.02
C GLY A 559 5.05 -6.83 -1.82
N GLY A 560 4.95 -5.51 -2.01
CA GLY A 560 4.30 -4.58 -1.08
C GLY A 560 5.19 -3.48 -0.52
N CYS A 561 4.57 -2.39 -0.03
CA CYS A 561 5.23 -1.29 0.67
C CYS A 561 4.46 -0.84 1.91
N THR A 562 5.17 -0.23 2.86
CA THR A 562 4.58 0.32 4.09
C THR A 562 4.35 1.83 4.03
N PHE A 563 3.51 2.35 4.92
CA PHE A 563 3.32 3.80 5.09
C PHE A 563 4.59 4.50 5.57
N ALA A 564 5.43 3.83 6.38
CA ALA A 564 6.74 4.34 6.77
C ALA A 564 7.70 4.50 5.57
N GLU A 565 7.74 3.53 4.65
CA GLU A 565 8.52 3.64 3.41
C GLU A 565 8.02 4.78 2.52
N ILE A 566 6.69 4.95 2.43
CA ILE A 566 6.06 6.07 1.70
C ILE A 566 6.41 7.41 2.35
N SER A 567 6.31 7.52 3.68
CA SER A 567 6.66 8.74 4.44
C SER A 567 8.12 9.12 4.21
N ALA A 568 9.02 8.13 4.20
CA ALA A 568 10.44 8.36 3.95
C ALA A 568 10.72 8.84 2.51
N LEU A 569 10.02 8.30 1.50
CA LEU A 569 10.13 8.78 0.10
C LEU A 569 9.57 10.21 -0.06
N ARG A 570 8.48 10.54 0.64
CA ARG A 570 7.95 11.91 0.71
C ARG A 570 8.93 12.85 1.38
N PHE A 571 9.57 12.42 2.47
CA PHE A 571 10.62 13.20 3.14
C PHE A 571 11.78 13.51 2.19
N LEU A 572 12.26 12.54 1.40
CA LEU A 572 13.29 12.78 0.39
C LEU A 572 12.82 13.75 -0.70
N SER A 573 11.55 13.67 -1.11
CA SER A 573 10.96 14.59 -2.11
C SER A 573 10.86 16.04 -1.60
N GLN A 574 10.89 16.26 -0.29
CA GLN A 574 10.89 17.59 0.32
C GLN A 574 12.30 18.20 0.44
N GLN A 575 13.36 17.43 0.19
CA GLN A 575 14.73 17.93 0.25
C GLN A 575 15.09 18.65 -1.05
N GLU A 576 15.20 19.98 -1.00
CA GLU A 576 15.52 20.83 -2.16
C GLU A 576 16.83 20.41 -2.85
N GLU A 577 17.81 19.93 -2.07
CA GLU A 577 19.12 19.48 -2.57
C GLU A 577 19.03 18.26 -3.50
N LEU A 578 18.03 17.39 -3.33
CA LEU A 578 17.86 16.20 -4.17
C LEU A 578 17.16 16.52 -5.49
N ASN A 579 16.35 17.59 -5.52
CA ASN A 579 15.56 18.02 -6.67
C ASN A 579 14.83 16.84 -7.37
N VAL A 580 14.12 16.03 -6.58
CA VAL A 580 13.35 14.86 -7.04
C VAL A 580 11.94 14.84 -6.43
N GLU A 581 11.01 14.20 -7.14
CA GLU A 581 9.69 13.87 -6.64
C GLU A 581 9.44 12.38 -6.86
N PHE A 582 9.15 11.65 -5.79
CA PHE A 582 8.83 10.23 -5.86
C PHE A 582 7.33 10.00 -5.96
N VAL A 583 6.92 9.15 -6.90
CA VAL A 583 5.59 8.56 -6.96
C VAL A 583 5.74 7.08 -6.66
N VAL A 584 4.91 6.56 -5.76
CA VAL A 584 4.93 5.17 -5.33
C VAL A 584 3.84 4.39 -6.06
N ALA A 585 4.23 3.29 -6.68
CA ALA A 585 3.33 2.22 -7.08
C ALA A 585 3.68 0.95 -6.30
N THR A 586 2.68 0.14 -5.97
CA THR A 586 2.91 -1.10 -5.25
C THR A 586 1.93 -2.19 -5.67
N THR A 587 2.33 -3.45 -5.55
CA THR A 587 1.36 -4.55 -5.64
C THR A 587 0.36 -4.49 -4.50
N ARG A 588 0.76 -4.02 -3.31
CA ARG A 588 -0.11 -3.88 -2.14
C ARG A 588 0.48 -2.97 -1.05
N LEU A 589 -0.37 -2.23 -0.34
CA LEU A 589 -0.01 -1.65 0.96
C LEU A 589 0.01 -2.72 2.05
N ILE A 590 1.13 -2.84 2.74
CA ILE A 590 1.39 -3.84 3.78
C ILE A 590 1.94 -3.21 5.05
N ASN A 591 1.90 -3.98 6.13
CA ASN A 591 2.61 -3.76 7.38
C ASN A 591 3.08 -5.12 7.94
N GLY A 592 3.77 -5.13 9.08
CA GLY A 592 4.32 -6.36 9.64
C GLY A 592 3.25 -7.43 9.89
N ASN A 593 2.06 -7.01 10.33
CA ASN A 593 0.95 -7.91 10.61
C ASN A 593 0.39 -8.52 9.32
N THR A 594 -0.03 -7.68 8.37
CA THR A 594 -0.65 -8.12 7.11
C THR A 594 0.32 -8.88 6.22
N PHE A 595 1.61 -8.51 6.22
CA PHE A 595 2.65 -9.21 5.48
C PHE A 595 2.85 -10.62 6.03
N LEU A 596 3.06 -10.78 7.35
CA LEU A 596 3.23 -12.09 7.95
C LEU A 596 1.98 -12.95 7.85
N THR A 597 0.79 -12.39 8.11
CA THR A 597 -0.48 -13.12 7.96
C THR A 597 -0.66 -13.66 6.54
N SER A 598 -0.21 -12.93 5.51
CA SER A 598 -0.28 -13.42 4.13
C SER A 598 0.57 -14.68 3.86
N LEU A 599 1.54 -15.00 4.74
CA LEU A 599 2.42 -16.16 4.64
C LEU A 599 2.03 -17.29 5.59
N MET A 600 1.10 -17.04 6.51
CA MET A 600 0.55 -18.05 7.41
C MET A 600 -0.46 -18.92 6.64
N GLU A 601 -0.57 -20.19 7.04
CA GLU A 601 -1.67 -21.02 6.58
C GLU A 601 -2.98 -20.64 7.28
N ASP A 602 -4.07 -20.60 6.51
CA ASP A 602 -5.41 -20.33 7.02
C ASP A 602 -5.97 -21.61 7.63
N LEU A 603 -5.85 -21.71 8.96
CA LEU A 603 -6.30 -22.87 9.73
C LEU A 603 -7.82 -23.02 9.76
N GLU A 604 -8.60 -22.01 9.36
CA GLU A 604 -10.06 -22.10 9.26
C GLU A 604 -10.52 -22.70 7.91
N ARG A 605 -9.62 -22.79 6.92
CA ARG A 605 -9.90 -23.36 5.58
C ARG A 605 -9.38 -24.79 5.38
N THR A 606 -8.53 -25.28 6.27
CA THR A 606 -8.05 -26.68 6.32
C THR A 606 -8.89 -27.52 7.27
#